data_AF-A0AA86IP95-F1
#
_entry.id   AF-A0AA86IP95-F1
#
_cell.length_a   1.000
_cell.length_b   1.000
_cell.length_c   1.000
_cell.angle_alpha   90.00
_cell.angle_beta   90.00
_cell.angle_gamma   90.00
#
_symmetry.space_group_name_H-M   'P 1'
#
loop_
_entity.id
_entity.type
_entity.pdbx_description
1 polymer ?
#
loop_
_entity_poly.entity_id
_entity_poly.type
_entity_poly.pdbx_seq_one_letter_code
_entity_poly.pdbx_strand_id
1 'polypeptide(L)'
;MALVPVEEVWGIGRRLGKKLQLMGINNALQLSELSPSFIRKQFSVVVERTVRELNGMPCLGLEEFTAPKEQIICSRSFGEKPTDEFSIHQAVCAHAERAAEKLRAERQFCKRVAVFISTSPFAENESFFKIRL
;
A
#
# COMPACT_ATOMS: atom_id res chain seq x y z
N MET A 1 -24.35 11.30 5.73
CA MET A 1 -23.37 10.53 4.94
C MET A 1 -23.74 10.34 3.46
N ALA A 2 -24.97 10.64 3.00
CA ALA A 2 -25.36 10.46 1.59
C ALA A 2 -24.58 11.32 0.57
N LEU A 3 -23.98 12.43 1.01
CA LEU A 3 -23.25 13.37 0.15
C LEU A 3 -21.78 12.98 -0.09
N VAL A 4 -21.24 12.02 0.65
CA VAL A 4 -19.84 11.61 0.53
C VAL A 4 -19.73 10.52 -0.53
N PRO A 5 -19.01 10.75 -1.65
CA PRO A 5 -18.75 9.71 -2.64
C PRO A 5 -18.06 8.50 -2.03
N VAL A 6 -18.37 7.30 -2.53
CA VAL A 6 -17.83 6.05 -1.96
C VAL A 6 -16.30 5.97 -2.02
N GLU A 7 -15.68 6.64 -3.00
CA GLU A 7 -14.23 6.69 -3.18
C GLU A 7 -13.51 7.66 -2.24
N GLU A 8 -14.24 8.53 -1.54
CA GLU A 8 -13.70 9.42 -0.51
C GLU A 8 -13.75 8.79 0.89
N VAL A 9 -14.38 7.63 1.02
CA VAL A 9 -14.40 6.88 2.28
C VAL A 9 -13.01 6.29 2.54
N TRP A 10 -12.51 6.46 3.76
CA TRP A 10 -11.21 5.91 4.17
C TRP A 10 -11.17 4.40 3.95
N GLY A 11 -10.03 3.88 3.49
CA GLY A 11 -9.88 2.46 3.14
C GLY A 11 -10.49 2.06 1.78
N ILE A 12 -11.25 2.94 1.12
CA ILE A 12 -11.75 2.70 -0.24
C ILE A 12 -10.86 3.39 -1.27
N GLY A 13 -9.90 2.63 -1.83
CA GLY A 13 -9.06 3.15 -2.92
C GLY A 13 -9.75 3.14 -4.29
N ARG A 14 -9.16 3.82 -5.28
CA ARG A 14 -9.70 3.97 -6.66
C ARG A 14 -10.22 2.69 -7.31
N ARG A 15 -9.52 1.56 -7.15
CA ARG A 15 -9.96 0.26 -7.71
C ARG A 15 -11.20 -0.29 -7.01
N LEU A 16 -11.26 -0.15 -5.68
CA LEU A 16 -12.42 -0.56 -4.89
C LEU A 16 -13.62 0.35 -5.16
N GLY A 17 -13.42 1.67 -5.21
CA GLY A 17 -14.44 2.65 -5.54
C GLY A 17 -15.12 2.34 -6.88
N LYS A 18 -14.34 2.09 -7.93
CA LYS A 18 -14.89 1.67 -9.24
C LYS A 18 -15.71 0.38 -9.16
N LYS A 19 -15.24 -0.63 -8.41
CA LYS A 19 -15.96 -1.90 -8.23
C LYS A 19 -17.28 -1.69 -7.48
N LEU A 20 -17.30 -0.83 -6.47
CA LEU A 20 -18.50 -0.48 -5.71
C LEU A 20 -19.51 0.29 -6.58
N GLN A 21 -19.05 1.27 -7.36
CA GLN A 21 -19.88 2.00 -8.32
C GLN A 21 -20.51 1.08 -9.37
N LEU A 22 -19.76 0.10 -9.89
CA LEU A 22 -20.30 -0.93 -10.79
C LEU A 22 -21.38 -1.80 -10.13
N MET A 23 -21.37 -1.92 -8.81
CA MET A 23 -22.40 -2.60 -8.02
C MET A 23 -23.56 -1.66 -7.62
N GLY A 24 -23.58 -0.42 -8.12
CA GLY A 24 -24.61 0.59 -7.83
C GLY A 24 -24.39 1.37 -6.53
N ILE A 25 -23.25 1.19 -5.86
CA ILE A 25 -22.90 1.82 -4.59
C ILE A 25 -22.03 3.03 -4.87
N ASN A 26 -22.61 4.23 -4.77
CA ASN A 26 -21.98 5.48 -5.20
C ASN A 26 -21.59 6.39 -4.02
N ASN A 27 -22.18 6.22 -2.84
CA ASN A 27 -21.91 7.05 -1.68
C ASN A 27 -21.72 6.24 -0.39
N ALA A 28 -21.23 6.91 0.65
CA ALA A 28 -20.95 6.30 1.95
C ALA A 28 -22.21 5.75 2.64
N LEU A 29 -23.37 6.37 2.45
CA LEU A 29 -24.64 5.87 3.01
C LEU A 29 -24.99 4.50 2.42
N GLN A 30 -24.99 4.38 1.10
CA GLN A 30 -25.26 3.11 0.42
C GLN A 30 -24.28 2.02 0.82
N LEU A 31 -23.00 2.37 1.03
CA LEU A 31 -22.00 1.42 1.54
C LEU A 31 -22.33 0.98 2.98
N SER A 32 -22.79 1.89 3.83
CA SER A 32 -23.13 1.61 5.24
C SER A 32 -24.37 0.71 5.41
N GLU A 33 -25.30 0.73 4.45
CA GLU A 33 -26.53 -0.07 4.47
C GLU A 33 -26.30 -1.55 4.11
N LEU A 34 -25.12 -1.88 3.57
CA LEU A 34 -24.79 -3.25 3.18
C LEU A 34 -24.43 -4.11 4.40
N SER A 35 -24.83 -5.38 4.35
CA SER A 35 -24.50 -6.29 5.44
C SER A 35 -22.96 -6.50 5.55
N PRO A 36 -22.37 -6.35 6.75
CA PRO A 36 -20.93 -6.54 6.94
C PRO A 36 -20.44 -7.94 6.51
N SER A 37 -21.27 -8.97 6.71
CA SER A 37 -20.99 -10.35 6.31
C SER A 37 -20.91 -10.51 4.78
N PHE A 38 -21.77 -9.84 4.02
CA PHE A 38 -21.71 -9.80 2.57
C PHE A 38 -20.43 -9.09 2.09
N ILE A 39 -20.14 -7.92 2.68
CA ILE A 39 -18.97 -7.13 2.33
C ILE A 39 -17.67 -7.90 2.58
N ARG A 40 -17.56 -8.59 3.72
CA ARG A 40 -16.41 -9.44 4.02
C ARG A 40 -16.20 -10.54 2.97
N LYS A 41 -17.29 -11.19 2.55
CA LYS A 41 -17.23 -12.27 1.55
C LYS A 41 -16.81 -11.75 0.17
N GLN A 42 -17.27 -10.56 -0.21
CA GLN A 42 -17.06 -10.01 -1.56
C GLN A 42 -15.77 -9.18 -1.71
N PHE A 43 -15.25 -8.66 -0.60
CA PHE A 43 -14.09 -7.77 -0.56
C PHE A 43 -13.06 -8.25 0.47
N SER A 44 -13.02 -7.63 1.65
CA SER A 44 -12.04 -7.94 2.69
C SER A 44 -12.57 -7.57 4.07
N VAL A 45 -11.91 -8.06 5.12
CA VAL A 45 -12.17 -7.66 6.51
C VAL A 45 -11.95 -6.15 6.74
N VAL A 46 -11.12 -5.50 5.91
CA VAL A 46 -10.86 -4.06 6.01
C VAL A 46 -12.08 -3.25 5.57
N VAL A 47 -12.69 -3.63 4.44
CA VAL A 47 -13.92 -2.98 3.96
C VAL A 47 -15.09 -3.27 4.90
N GLU A 48 -15.15 -4.47 5.47
CA GLU A 48 -16.13 -4.81 6.52
C GLU A 48 -16.00 -3.87 7.73
N ARG A 49 -14.78 -3.66 8.24
CA ARG A 49 -14.52 -2.73 9.35
C ARG A 49 -14.94 -1.31 8.99
N THR A 50 -14.67 -0.87 7.77
CA THR A 50 -15.09 0.45 7.27
C THR A 50 -16.62 0.59 7.33
N VAL A 51 -17.38 -0.41 6.86
CA VAL A 51 -18.85 -0.43 6.94
C VAL A 51 -19.34 -0.37 8.40
N ARG A 52 -18.68 -1.11 9.30
CA ARG A 52 -19.02 -1.08 10.72
C ARG A 52 -18.78 0.28 11.34
N GLU A 53 -17.67 0.94 11.01
CA GLU A 53 -17.35 2.29 11.48
C GLU A 53 -18.30 3.36 10.92
N LEU A 54 -18.71 3.25 9.66
CA LEU A 54 -19.76 4.11 9.09
C LEU A 54 -21.08 4.01 9.87
N ASN A 55 -21.35 2.85 10.48
CA ASN A 55 -22.49 2.61 11.36
C ASN A 55 -22.22 2.93 12.84
N GLY A 56 -21.12 3.65 13.14
CA GLY A 56 -20.78 4.08 14.49
C GLY A 56 -20.17 2.98 15.38
N MET A 57 -19.81 1.82 14.84
CA MET A 57 -19.09 0.79 15.60
C MET A 57 -17.57 0.99 15.46
N PRO A 58 -16.86 1.44 16.51
CA PRO A 58 -15.41 1.63 16.44
C PRO A 58 -14.73 0.28 16.20
N CYS A 59 -13.96 0.17 15.12
CA CYS A 59 -13.26 -1.07 14.75
C CYS A 59 -11.74 -0.93 14.76
N LEU A 60 -11.23 0.26 14.44
CA LEU A 60 -9.83 0.63 14.53
C LEU A 60 -9.65 1.50 15.78
N GLY A 61 -8.98 0.96 16.79
CA GLY A 61 -8.53 1.78 17.92
C GLY A 61 -7.47 2.77 17.46
N LEU A 62 -7.41 3.94 18.09
CA LEU A 62 -6.26 4.82 17.94
C LEU A 62 -5.04 4.10 18.54
N GLU A 63 -4.05 3.79 17.73
CA GLU A 63 -2.79 3.25 18.23
C GLU A 63 -2.04 4.34 18.98
N GLU A 64 -1.98 4.26 20.30
CA GLU A 64 -1.23 5.20 21.15
C GLU A 64 0.30 5.08 20.95
N PHE A 65 0.76 3.94 20.44
CA PHE A 65 2.16 3.66 20.16
C PHE A 65 2.30 3.03 18.78
N THR A 66 3.17 3.58 17.95
CA THR A 66 3.51 2.97 16.67
C THR A 66 4.27 1.67 16.91
N ALA A 67 3.73 0.55 16.43
CA ALA A 67 4.42 -0.73 16.51
C ALA A 67 5.80 -0.66 15.83
N PRO A 68 6.80 -1.44 16.30
CA PRO A 68 8.09 -1.53 15.63
C PRO A 68 7.91 -1.89 14.15
N LYS A 69 8.68 -1.26 13.26
CA LYS A 69 8.57 -1.52 11.82
C LYS A 69 8.91 -2.96 11.52
N GLU A 70 7.99 -3.66 10.83
CA GLU A 70 8.24 -5.02 10.36
C GLU A 70 9.25 -5.08 9.20
N GLN A 71 9.46 -3.96 8.50
CA GLN A 71 10.36 -3.87 7.35
C GLN A 71 10.96 -2.47 7.21
N ILE A 72 12.21 -2.41 6.74
CA ILE A 72 12.90 -1.18 6.34
C ILE A 72 13.17 -1.28 4.83
N ILE A 73 12.57 -0.37 4.06
CA ILE A 73 12.79 -0.28 2.61
C ILE A 73 13.43 1.07 2.30
N CYS A 74 14.54 1.02 1.57
CA CYS A 74 15.16 2.18 0.94
C CYS A 74 15.15 1.95 -0.57
N SER A 75 14.29 2.67 -1.27
CA SER A 75 14.18 2.60 -2.73
C SER A 75 13.95 3.98 -3.30
N ARG A 76 14.50 4.25 -4.48
CA ARG A 76 14.21 5.45 -5.26
C ARG A 76 14.16 5.09 -6.74
N SER A 77 13.36 5.85 -7.51
CA SER A 77 13.45 5.82 -8.96
C SER A 77 14.70 6.57 -9.41
N PHE A 78 15.32 6.11 -10.50
CA PHE A 78 16.41 6.83 -11.14
C PHE A 78 15.86 8.01 -11.96
N GLY A 79 16.61 9.12 -12.01
CA GLY A 79 16.25 10.28 -12.83
C GLY A 79 16.39 10.00 -14.33
N GLU A 80 17.37 9.18 -14.69
CA GLU A 80 17.59 8.66 -16.04
C GLU A 80 17.73 7.15 -15.98
N LYS A 81 17.41 6.45 -17.08
CA LYS A 81 17.47 4.98 -17.14
C LYS A 81 18.95 4.53 -17.09
N PRO A 82 19.39 3.83 -16.02
CA PRO A 82 20.75 3.32 -15.96
C PRO A 82 20.94 2.23 -17.03
N THR A 83 22.06 2.28 -17.73
CA THR A 83 22.39 1.35 -18.83
C THR A 83 23.55 0.43 -18.50
N ASP A 84 24.27 0.68 -17.40
CA ASP A 84 25.45 -0.06 -16.98
C ASP A 84 25.26 -0.69 -15.59
N GLU A 85 25.98 -1.80 -15.37
CA GLU A 85 25.93 -2.54 -14.11
C GLU A 85 26.50 -1.74 -12.94
N PHE A 86 27.51 -0.91 -13.18
CA PHE A 86 28.20 -0.15 -12.14
C PHE A 86 27.25 0.85 -11.46
N SER A 87 26.45 1.58 -12.25
CA SER A 87 25.42 2.50 -11.77
C SER A 87 24.39 1.80 -10.88
N ILE A 88 23.96 0.59 -11.27
CA ILE A 88 23.03 -0.22 -10.46
C ILE A 88 23.70 -0.68 -9.17
N HIS A 89 24.92 -1.21 -9.25
CA HIS A 89 25.67 -1.66 -8.09
C HIS A 89 25.86 -0.53 -7.07
N GLN A 90 26.26 0.65 -7.52
CA GLN A 90 26.43 1.82 -6.66
C GLN A 90 25.11 2.22 -5.98
N ALA A 91 23.99 2.19 -6.70
CA ALA A 91 22.68 2.49 -6.13
C ALA A 91 22.25 1.47 -5.07
N VAL A 92 22.51 0.18 -5.32
CA VAL A 92 22.25 -0.90 -4.35
C VAL A 92 23.09 -0.70 -3.08
N CYS A 93 24.39 -0.42 -3.20
CA CYS A 93 25.25 -0.12 -2.05
C CYS A 93 24.72 1.06 -1.24
N ALA A 94 24.43 2.18 -1.89
CA ALA A 94 23.91 3.36 -1.22
C ALA A 94 22.56 3.09 -0.52
N HIS A 95 21.67 2.29 -1.12
CA HIS A 95 20.41 1.90 -0.50
C HIS A 95 20.60 0.95 0.68
N ALA A 96 21.54 0.00 0.58
CA ALA A 96 21.89 -0.91 1.67
C ALA A 96 22.48 -0.15 2.86
N GLU A 97 23.39 0.80 2.63
CA GLU A 97 23.94 1.68 3.66
C GLU A 97 22.85 2.47 4.38
N ARG A 98 21.95 3.12 3.63
CA ARG A 98 20.82 3.86 4.20
C ARG A 98 19.85 2.97 4.97
N ALA A 99 19.60 1.74 4.50
CA ALA A 99 18.77 0.78 5.23
C ALA A 99 19.43 0.36 6.54
N ALA A 100 20.75 0.13 6.53
CA ALA A 100 21.52 -0.22 7.72
C ALA A 100 21.58 0.93 8.74
N GLU A 101 21.74 2.19 8.29
CA GLU A 101 21.66 3.37 9.14
C GLU A 101 20.33 3.43 9.89
N LYS A 102 19.21 3.27 9.17
CA LYS A 102 17.86 3.26 9.76
C LYS A 102 17.67 2.10 10.74
N LEU A 103 18.13 0.90 10.37
CA LEU A 103 18.04 -0.29 11.22
C LEU A 103 18.76 -0.08 12.56
N ARG A 104 19.98 0.46 12.52
CA ARG A 104 20.77 0.76 13.73
C ARG A 104 20.13 1.88 14.57
N ALA A 105 19.62 2.93 13.93
CA ALA A 105 18.93 4.02 14.62
C ALA A 105 17.68 3.53 15.38
N GLU A 106 16.94 2.59 14.79
CA GLU A 106 15.77 1.96 15.40
C GLU A 106 16.13 0.83 16.39
N ARG A 107 17.42 0.52 16.55
CA ARG A 107 17.96 -0.56 17.41
C ARG A 107 17.30 -1.92 17.15
N GLN A 108 17.02 -2.20 15.87
CA GLN A 108 16.37 -3.43 15.42
C GLN A 108 17.38 -4.41 14.82
N PHE A 109 16.94 -5.66 14.64
CA PHE A 109 17.68 -6.71 13.92
C PHE A 109 16.87 -7.18 12.71
N CYS A 110 17.54 -7.53 11.62
CA CYS A 110 16.88 -8.09 10.43
C CYS A 110 17.28 -9.56 10.24
N LYS A 111 16.31 -10.41 9.89
CA LYS A 111 16.55 -11.83 9.56
C LYS A 111 16.85 -12.08 8.08
N ARG A 112 16.43 -11.15 7.21
CA ARG A 112 16.54 -11.27 5.76
C ARG A 112 16.82 -9.91 5.14
N VAL A 113 17.73 -9.89 4.18
CA VAL A 113 17.97 -8.77 3.28
C VAL A 113 17.53 -9.20 1.89
N ALA A 114 16.89 -8.31 1.15
CA ALA A 114 16.45 -8.56 -0.22
C ALA A 114 16.62 -7.30 -1.06
N VAL A 115 16.95 -7.47 -2.33
CA VAL A 115 17.07 -6.39 -3.31
C VAL A 115 16.00 -6.58 -4.38
N PHE A 116 15.41 -5.49 -4.85
CA PHE A 116 14.51 -5.56 -5.99
C PHE A 116 14.82 -4.46 -6.99
N ILE A 117 14.65 -4.79 -8.26
CA ILE A 117 14.82 -3.88 -9.39
C ILE A 117 13.58 -4.01 -10.27
N SER A 118 13.06 -2.88 -10.73
CA SER A 118 11.96 -2.86 -11.68
C SER A 118 12.20 -1.85 -12.77
N THR A 119 11.85 -2.20 -14.01
CA THR A 119 11.81 -1.24 -15.12
C THR A 119 10.57 -0.34 -15.00
N SER A 120 10.55 0.76 -15.76
CA SER A 120 9.42 1.69 -15.72
C SER A 120 8.15 1.02 -16.23
N PRO A 121 7.05 0.99 -15.45
CA PRO A 121 5.77 0.47 -15.92
C PRO A 121 5.06 1.44 -16.89
N PHE A 122 5.62 2.65 -17.09
CA PHE A 122 5.08 3.69 -17.95
C PHE A 122 5.91 3.91 -19.23
N ALA A 123 6.94 3.09 -19.46
CA ALA A 123 7.71 3.17 -20.69
C ALA A 123 6.86 2.65 -21.86
N GLU A 124 6.63 3.49 -22.85
CA GLU A 124 5.94 3.09 -24.08
C GLU A 124 6.80 2.09 -24.85
N ASN A 125 6.19 0.99 -25.31
CA ASN A 125 6.85 -0.09 -26.08
C ASN A 125 7.97 -0.86 -25.37
N GLU A 126 8.11 -0.77 -24.03
CA GLU A 126 9.04 -1.60 -23.26
C GLU A 126 8.29 -2.57 -22.33
N SER A 127 8.79 -3.80 -22.23
CA SER A 127 8.27 -4.78 -21.28
C SER A 127 8.62 -4.40 -19.85
N PHE A 128 7.62 -4.46 -18.96
CA PHE A 128 7.83 -4.31 -17.52
C PHE A 128 8.49 -5.56 -16.94
N PHE A 129 9.67 -5.39 -16.35
CA PHE A 129 10.38 -6.43 -15.62
C PHE A 129 10.49 -6.04 -14.16
N LYS A 130 10.29 -7.03 -13.27
CA LYS A 130 10.50 -6.88 -11.83
C LYS A 130 11.25 -8.09 -11.31
N ILE A 131 12.48 -7.87 -10.89
CA ILE A 131 13.36 -8.90 -10.34
C ILE A 131 13.50 -8.66 -8.84
N ARG A 132 13.47 -9.74 -8.06
CA ARG A 132 13.77 -9.72 -6.63
C ARG A 132 14.83 -10.77 -6.36
N LEU A 133 15.93 -10.34 -5.74
CA LEU A 133 17.07 -11.13 -5.29
C LEU A 133 17.04 -11.22 -3.76
#